data_AF-A0A7R8WHJ4-F1
#
_entry.id   AF-A0A7R8WHJ4-F1
#
_cell.length_a   1.000
_cell.length_b   1.000
_cell.length_c   1.000
_cell.angle_alpha   90.00
_cell.angle_beta   90.00
_cell.angle_gamma   90.00
#
_symmetry.space_group_name_H-M   'P 1'
#
loop_
_entity.id
_entity.type
_entity.pdbx_description
1 polymer ?
#
loop_
_entity_poly.entity_id
_entity_poly.type
_entity_poly.pdbx_seq_one_letter_code
_entity_poly.pdbx_strand_id
1 'polypeptide(L)'
;MEEILGIDVGATGIKGAIVDIEKGELITERIKYPTPKPATPQSMTEVMKKLIADFDWKGKPVGIGFPAIIKEGVSLSASNIDDTWLNFPIVGFLNKKLKCPVSVINDADAAGLAEKTFGGGSEKDGLVILLTLGTGIGSALFYNGVLLPNTELGHLKFGDTVMNNLGAKGIPFVFLIDFEMKKIVISTKWDQNADIKFQMNGFGNQSDQAKSCEVPFLETFPISRTQYQKKFELVKSEIQAGNSFLLNLSSQSKIVTNLSLEDIYHSTEARYKICLDNQFVCFSPEIFVQINRGRICSFPMKGTIDASVENAAEILLNDHKELSEHYTIVDLIRNDLSRVVRNVKVDRFRYIDKIATSQKDLLQVSSEISGQLPEGYANNIGSILFELLPAGSISGAPKVKTVEIIQEAEAQDRGYYTGICGYFDGVNLDSGVMIRFIEKVNDELYYRSGGGITSLSDMEAEYQEMLDKVYLPMSKNHSQKSTMHQSINNES
;
A
#
# COMPACT_ATOMS: atom_id res chain seq x y z
N MET A 1 -40.71 -2.36 30.45
CA MET A 1 -39.25 -2.53 30.34
C MET A 1 -38.97 -3.97 29.99
N GLU A 2 -38.98 -4.22 28.68
CA GLU A 2 -38.62 -5.50 28.12
C GLU A 2 -37.09 -5.53 27.99
N GLU A 3 -36.44 -6.37 28.78
CA GLU A 3 -34.98 -6.46 28.85
C GLU A 3 -34.49 -7.68 28.07
N ILE A 4 -33.44 -7.51 27.28
CA ILE A 4 -32.81 -8.60 26.52
C ILE A 4 -31.30 -8.57 26.72
N LEU A 5 -30.68 -9.75 26.84
CA LEU A 5 -29.23 -9.88 26.71
C LEU A 5 -28.84 -9.82 25.23
N GLY A 6 -28.17 -8.75 24.83
CA GLY A 6 -27.56 -8.61 23.51
C GLY A 6 -26.14 -9.16 23.51
N ILE A 7 -25.79 -9.95 22.49
CA ILE A 7 -24.43 -10.44 22.25
C ILE A 7 -23.94 -9.95 20.88
N ASP A 8 -22.81 -9.25 20.88
CA ASP A 8 -22.07 -8.81 19.70
C ASP A 8 -20.87 -9.73 19.46
N VAL A 9 -20.85 -10.41 18.33
CA VAL A 9 -19.82 -11.37 17.96
C VAL A 9 -18.86 -10.73 16.96
N GLY A 10 -17.67 -10.34 17.41
CA GLY A 10 -16.62 -9.79 16.55
C GLY A 10 -15.45 -10.76 16.33
N ALA A 11 -14.59 -10.43 15.36
CA ALA A 11 -13.39 -11.22 15.04
C ALA A 11 -12.37 -11.30 16.21
N THR A 12 -12.27 -10.26 17.04
CA THR A 12 -11.29 -10.17 18.15
C THR A 12 -11.91 -10.28 19.54
N GLY A 13 -13.23 -10.24 19.65
CA GLY A 13 -13.91 -10.48 20.92
C GLY A 13 -15.42 -10.61 20.79
N ILE A 14 -16.01 -11.35 21.72
CA ILE A 14 -17.45 -11.54 21.89
C ILE A 14 -17.86 -10.72 23.12
N LYS A 15 -18.83 -9.83 22.94
CA LYS A 15 -19.29 -8.89 23.97
C LYS A 15 -20.74 -9.16 24.30
N GLY A 16 -21.14 -8.98 25.55
CA GLY A 16 -22.53 -9.04 25.98
C GLY A 16 -22.89 -7.89 26.91
N ALA A 17 -24.14 -7.45 26.88
CA ALA A 17 -24.74 -6.50 27.82
C ALA A 17 -26.27 -6.66 27.86
N ILE A 18 -26.89 -6.34 28.99
CA ILE A 18 -28.35 -6.28 29.10
C ILE A 18 -28.82 -4.93 28.55
N VAL A 19 -29.84 -4.95 27.69
CA VAL A 19 -30.35 -3.80 26.96
C VAL A 19 -31.84 -3.60 27.25
N ASP A 20 -32.23 -2.35 27.49
CA ASP A 20 -33.63 -1.90 27.47
C ASP A 20 -34.04 -1.70 26.01
N ILE A 21 -34.91 -2.57 25.47
CA ILE A 21 -35.31 -2.49 24.06
C ILE A 21 -36.38 -1.42 23.80
N GLU A 22 -36.97 -0.82 24.83
CA GLU A 22 -37.89 0.31 24.66
C GLU A 22 -37.11 1.62 24.47
N LYS A 23 -35.97 1.76 25.16
CA LYS A 23 -35.15 2.98 25.13
C LYS A 23 -33.89 2.87 24.26
N GLY A 24 -33.43 1.66 23.95
CA GLY A 24 -32.15 1.43 23.27
C GLY A 24 -30.94 1.67 24.17
N GLU A 25 -31.10 1.56 25.50
CA GLU A 25 -30.04 1.88 26.48
C GLU A 25 -29.43 0.61 27.09
N LEU A 26 -28.12 0.65 27.38
CA LEU A 26 -27.45 -0.42 28.12
C LEU A 26 -27.78 -0.29 29.61
N ILE A 27 -28.35 -1.35 30.19
CA ILE A 27 -28.67 -1.45 31.62
C ILE A 27 -27.42 -1.84 32.42
N THR A 28 -26.52 -2.61 31.81
CA THR A 28 -25.28 -3.09 32.44
C THR A 28 -24.05 -2.64 31.68
N GLU A 29 -22.89 -2.63 32.36
CA GLU A 29 -21.62 -2.60 31.66
C GLU A 29 -21.47 -3.82 30.73
N ARG A 30 -20.70 -3.63 29.66
CA ARG A 30 -20.40 -4.71 28.71
C ARG A 30 -19.34 -5.64 29.27
N ILE A 31 -19.58 -6.94 29.20
CA ILE A 31 -18.56 -7.97 29.44
C ILE A 31 -17.99 -8.39 28.10
N LYS A 32 -16.66 -8.45 27.97
CA LYS A 32 -15.96 -8.87 26.76
C LYS A 32 -15.08 -10.08 27.04
N TYR A 33 -15.22 -11.11 26.20
CA TYR A 33 -14.27 -12.22 26.12
C TYR A 33 -13.55 -12.24 24.78
N PRO A 34 -12.31 -12.77 24.71
CA PRO A 34 -11.62 -12.96 23.45
C PRO A 34 -12.35 -13.99 22.58
N THR A 35 -12.38 -13.74 21.27
CA THR A 35 -12.90 -14.73 20.30
C THR A 35 -11.94 -15.92 20.27
N PRO A 36 -12.44 -17.16 20.43
CA PRO A 36 -11.58 -18.33 20.51
C PRO A 36 -10.89 -18.60 19.16
N LYS A 37 -9.71 -19.21 19.22
CA LYS A 37 -8.98 -19.70 18.04
C LYS A 37 -8.78 -21.22 18.17
N PRO A 38 -9.33 -22.05 17.28
CA PRO A 38 -10.18 -21.70 16.13
C PRO A 38 -11.58 -21.22 16.54
N ALA A 39 -12.20 -20.37 15.71
CA ALA A 39 -13.51 -19.75 15.94
C ALA A 39 -14.68 -20.63 15.44
N THR A 40 -14.68 -21.92 15.83
CA THR A 40 -15.69 -22.92 15.46
C THR A 40 -17.05 -22.70 16.15
N PRO A 41 -18.14 -23.31 15.64
CA PRO A 41 -19.43 -23.35 16.33
C PRO A 41 -19.37 -23.76 17.80
N GLN A 42 -18.57 -24.79 18.12
CA GLN A 42 -18.44 -25.29 19.48
C GLN A 42 -17.71 -24.29 20.36
N SER A 43 -16.53 -23.83 19.94
CA SER A 43 -15.69 -22.94 20.77
C SER A 43 -16.37 -21.59 21.05
N MET A 44 -17.04 -21.00 20.05
CA MET A 44 -17.76 -19.74 20.22
C MET A 44 -18.99 -19.89 21.13
N THR A 45 -19.68 -21.02 21.04
CA THR A 45 -20.84 -21.31 21.91
C THR A 45 -20.43 -21.40 23.38
N GLU A 46 -19.26 -21.95 23.70
CA GLU A 46 -18.78 -21.99 25.09
C GLU A 46 -18.50 -20.59 25.66
N VAL A 47 -18.00 -19.66 24.83
CA VAL A 47 -17.84 -18.25 25.23
C VAL A 47 -19.21 -17.58 25.46
N MET A 48 -20.19 -17.83 24.59
CA MET A 48 -21.55 -17.31 24.77
C MET A 48 -22.23 -17.85 26.04
N LYS A 49 -22.06 -19.14 26.35
CA LYS A 49 -22.55 -19.72 27.61
C LYS A 49 -21.93 -19.04 28.82
N LYS A 50 -20.63 -18.74 28.76
CA LYS A 50 -19.92 -18.03 29.81
C LYS A 50 -20.52 -16.64 30.03
N LEU A 51 -20.74 -15.87 28.95
CA LEU A 51 -21.42 -14.57 29.04
C LEU A 51 -22.81 -14.67 29.67
N ILE A 52 -23.63 -15.62 29.22
CA ILE A 52 -24.98 -15.83 29.77
C ILE A 52 -24.92 -16.15 31.28
N ALA A 53 -23.93 -16.94 31.70
CA ALA A 53 -23.74 -17.28 33.11
C ALA A 53 -23.28 -16.07 33.94
N ASP A 54 -22.36 -15.25 33.42
CA ASP A 54 -21.83 -14.07 34.12
C ASP A 54 -22.89 -12.98 34.31
N PHE A 55 -23.87 -12.88 33.40
CA PHE A 55 -25.04 -11.99 33.53
C PHE A 55 -26.22 -12.62 34.30
N ASP A 56 -26.07 -13.86 34.79
CA ASP A 56 -27.15 -14.69 35.38
C ASP A 56 -28.43 -14.72 34.50
N TRP A 57 -28.27 -14.71 33.18
CA TRP A 57 -29.35 -14.55 32.20
C TRP A 57 -29.96 -15.90 31.77
N LYS A 58 -30.37 -16.71 32.74
CA LYS A 58 -30.78 -18.10 32.49
C LYS A 58 -32.20 -18.22 31.93
N GLY A 59 -32.34 -18.93 30.81
CA GLY A 59 -33.63 -19.31 30.20
C GLY A 59 -34.42 -18.15 29.56
N LYS A 60 -33.87 -16.93 29.58
CA LYS A 60 -34.46 -15.74 28.95
C LYS A 60 -33.97 -15.57 27.51
N PRO A 61 -34.70 -14.83 26.65
CA PRO A 61 -34.29 -14.60 25.27
C PRO A 61 -32.94 -13.90 25.14
N VAL A 62 -32.19 -14.24 24.09
CA VAL A 62 -30.89 -13.64 23.74
C VAL A 62 -30.91 -13.19 22.28
N GLY A 63 -30.52 -11.94 22.03
CA GLY A 63 -30.30 -11.40 20.69
C GLY A 63 -28.81 -11.46 20.34
N ILE A 64 -28.47 -11.93 19.14
CA ILE A 64 -27.08 -12.11 18.70
C ILE A 64 -26.86 -11.41 17.35
N GLY A 65 -25.98 -10.40 17.34
CA GLY A 65 -25.37 -9.86 16.13
C GLY A 65 -24.18 -10.73 15.73
N PHE A 66 -24.23 -11.31 14.53
CA PHE A 66 -23.29 -12.34 14.09
C PHE A 66 -22.59 -11.94 12.79
N PRO A 67 -21.27 -12.17 12.63
CA PRO A 67 -20.48 -11.70 11.50
C PRO A 67 -20.62 -12.65 10.30
N ALA A 68 -21.87 -12.88 9.87
CA ALA A 68 -22.20 -13.69 8.70
C ALA A 68 -23.54 -13.28 8.09
N ILE A 69 -23.80 -13.73 6.87
CA ILE A 69 -25.09 -13.67 6.21
C ILE A 69 -26.01 -14.69 6.89
N ILE A 70 -27.11 -14.23 7.49
CA ILE A 70 -28.07 -15.08 8.20
C ILE A 70 -29.38 -15.11 7.43
N LYS A 71 -29.75 -16.29 6.94
CA LYS A 71 -31.01 -16.50 6.21
C LYS A 71 -31.71 -17.75 6.73
N GLU A 72 -32.98 -17.59 7.13
CA GLU A 72 -33.82 -18.70 7.62
C GLU A 72 -33.15 -19.53 8.74
N GLY A 73 -32.38 -18.86 9.61
CA GLY A 73 -31.68 -19.49 10.73
C GLY A 73 -30.40 -20.25 10.35
N VAL A 74 -29.94 -20.11 9.12
CA VAL A 74 -28.69 -20.69 8.58
C VAL A 74 -27.67 -19.57 8.33
N SER A 75 -26.41 -19.84 8.69
CA SER A 75 -25.26 -19.00 8.33
C SER A 75 -24.79 -19.38 6.92
N LEU A 76 -24.82 -18.42 5.99
CA LEU A 76 -24.47 -18.64 4.58
C LEU A 76 -23.08 -18.10 4.20
N SER A 77 -22.39 -17.46 5.14
CA SER A 77 -21.00 -17.03 5.00
C SER A 77 -20.20 -17.29 6.27
N ALA A 78 -18.87 -17.16 6.18
CA ALA A 78 -17.94 -17.35 7.28
C ALA A 78 -16.80 -16.33 7.18
N SER A 79 -17.14 -15.04 7.10
CA SER A 79 -16.16 -13.97 6.93
C SER A 79 -15.49 -13.66 8.27
N ASN A 80 -14.17 -13.85 8.37
CA ASN A 80 -13.38 -13.64 9.61
C ASN A 80 -13.69 -14.60 10.77
N ILE A 81 -14.39 -15.70 10.50
CA ILE A 81 -14.64 -16.81 11.43
C ILE A 81 -14.30 -18.13 10.73
N ASP A 82 -14.40 -19.26 11.44
CA ASP A 82 -14.03 -20.57 10.89
C ASP A 82 -14.99 -21.03 9.77
N ASP A 83 -14.47 -21.63 8.70
CA ASP A 83 -15.28 -22.07 7.55
C ASP A 83 -16.36 -23.10 7.90
N THR A 84 -16.28 -23.74 9.08
CA THR A 84 -17.32 -24.62 9.61
C THR A 84 -18.68 -23.94 9.83
N TRP A 85 -18.72 -22.60 9.78
CA TRP A 85 -19.96 -21.82 9.80
C TRP A 85 -20.69 -21.74 8.45
N LEU A 86 -20.03 -22.11 7.34
CA LEU A 86 -20.64 -22.06 6.01
C LEU A 86 -21.77 -23.08 5.89
N ASN A 87 -22.97 -22.62 5.51
CA ASN A 87 -24.21 -23.41 5.46
C ASN A 87 -24.59 -24.06 6.80
N PHE A 88 -24.23 -23.43 7.93
CA PHE A 88 -24.44 -23.99 9.25
C PHE A 88 -25.80 -23.57 9.88
N PRO A 89 -26.59 -24.49 10.46
CA PRO A 89 -27.90 -24.17 11.07
C PRO A 89 -27.75 -23.51 12.46
N ILE A 90 -27.24 -22.28 12.47
CA ILE A 90 -26.81 -21.55 13.67
C ILE A 90 -27.93 -21.35 14.69
N VAL A 91 -29.13 -20.92 14.28
CA VAL A 91 -30.21 -20.62 15.24
C VAL A 91 -30.67 -21.89 15.96
N GLY A 92 -30.87 -22.98 15.23
CA GLY A 92 -31.26 -24.27 15.82
C GLY A 92 -30.17 -24.85 16.73
N PHE A 93 -28.91 -24.72 16.31
CA PHE A 93 -27.77 -25.17 17.10
C PHE A 93 -27.63 -24.40 18.42
N LEU A 94 -27.67 -23.07 18.37
CA LEU A 94 -27.51 -22.20 19.55
C LEU A 94 -28.69 -22.32 20.51
N ASN A 95 -29.94 -22.37 20.02
CA ASN A 95 -31.12 -22.63 20.88
C ASN A 95 -30.92 -23.91 21.72
N LYS A 96 -30.46 -25.00 21.09
CA LYS A 96 -30.23 -26.29 21.76
C LYS A 96 -29.07 -26.23 22.76
N LYS A 97 -27.97 -25.55 22.40
CA LYS A 97 -26.74 -25.54 23.20
C LYS A 97 -26.77 -24.54 24.35
N LEU A 98 -27.38 -23.38 24.16
CA LEU A 98 -27.53 -22.33 25.16
C LEU A 98 -28.74 -22.56 26.08
N LYS A 99 -29.69 -23.41 25.67
CA LYS A 99 -30.92 -23.73 26.41
C LYS A 99 -31.78 -22.50 26.70
N CYS A 100 -31.81 -21.56 25.76
CA CYS A 100 -32.65 -20.37 25.79
C CYS A 100 -33.11 -20.02 24.37
N PRO A 101 -34.20 -19.24 24.21
CA PRO A 101 -34.59 -18.70 22.92
C PRO A 101 -33.52 -17.77 22.37
N VAL A 102 -33.04 -18.01 21.15
CA VAL A 102 -32.07 -17.14 20.47
C VAL A 102 -32.62 -16.59 19.16
N SER A 103 -32.35 -15.31 18.93
CA SER A 103 -32.48 -14.67 17.62
C SER A 103 -31.10 -14.27 17.13
N VAL A 104 -30.78 -14.60 15.89
CA VAL A 104 -29.49 -14.32 15.28
C VAL A 104 -29.73 -13.52 14.00
N ILE A 105 -29.05 -12.41 13.86
CA ILE A 105 -29.05 -11.57 12.66
C ILE A 105 -27.61 -11.19 12.32
N ASN A 106 -27.41 -10.68 11.10
CA ASN A 106 -26.13 -10.09 10.73
C ASN A 106 -25.79 -8.91 11.67
N ASP A 107 -24.53 -8.74 12.00
CA ASP A 107 -24.02 -7.69 12.89
C ASP A 107 -24.24 -6.26 12.35
N ALA A 108 -24.03 -6.05 11.05
CA ALA A 108 -24.33 -4.77 10.40
C ALA A 108 -25.84 -4.50 10.34
N ASP A 109 -26.66 -5.51 10.05
CA ASP A 109 -28.13 -5.41 10.14
C ASP A 109 -28.59 -5.06 11.56
N ALA A 110 -27.97 -5.64 12.59
CA ALA A 110 -28.25 -5.34 13.99
C ALA A 110 -27.94 -3.88 14.34
N ALA A 111 -26.76 -3.39 13.93
CA ALA A 111 -26.38 -1.99 14.09
C ALA A 111 -27.33 -1.06 13.31
N GLY A 112 -27.70 -1.47 12.09
CA GLY A 112 -28.70 -0.81 11.26
C GLY A 112 -30.04 -0.63 11.97
N LEU A 113 -30.55 -1.70 12.57
CA LEU A 113 -31.82 -1.68 13.29
C LEU A 113 -31.76 -0.74 14.48
N ALA A 114 -30.66 -0.77 15.24
CA ALA A 114 -30.47 0.14 16.36
C ALA A 114 -30.46 1.61 15.91
N GLU A 115 -29.70 1.96 14.87
CA GLU A 115 -29.63 3.32 14.34
C GLU A 115 -30.93 3.80 13.68
N LYS A 116 -31.67 2.90 13.01
CA LYS A 116 -32.98 3.21 12.43
C LYS A 116 -34.06 3.39 13.49
N THR A 117 -33.93 2.73 14.64
CA THR A 117 -34.95 2.77 15.70
C THR A 117 -34.68 3.89 16.70
N PHE A 118 -33.44 4.00 17.18
CA PHE A 118 -33.05 4.88 18.28
C PHE A 118 -32.03 5.95 17.89
N GLY A 119 -31.31 5.75 16.78
CA GLY A 119 -30.17 6.60 16.40
C GLY A 119 -30.48 7.60 15.29
N GLY A 120 -29.45 7.93 14.50
CA GLY A 120 -29.48 9.01 13.51
C GLY A 120 -30.41 8.75 12.31
N GLY A 121 -30.88 7.51 12.13
CA GLY A 121 -31.83 7.12 11.08
C GLY A 121 -33.30 7.16 11.51
N SER A 122 -33.61 7.43 12.79
CA SER A 122 -34.97 7.38 13.34
C SER A 122 -35.99 8.25 12.60
N GLU A 123 -35.65 9.51 12.32
CA GLU A 123 -36.53 10.49 11.66
C GLU A 123 -36.43 10.52 10.12
N LYS A 124 -35.75 9.55 9.50
CA LYS A 124 -35.55 9.51 8.05
C LYS A 124 -36.51 8.52 7.40
N ASP A 125 -37.40 9.05 6.57
CA ASP A 125 -38.22 8.30 5.62
C ASP A 125 -37.46 8.04 4.30
N GLY A 126 -37.89 7.05 3.52
CA GLY A 126 -37.25 6.68 2.26
C GLY A 126 -36.11 5.68 2.43
N LEU A 127 -35.05 5.82 1.62
CA LEU A 127 -33.89 4.93 1.66
C LEU A 127 -32.89 5.39 2.72
N VAL A 128 -32.60 4.53 3.69
CA VAL A 128 -31.57 4.76 4.71
C VAL A 128 -30.51 3.67 4.58
N ILE A 129 -29.25 4.08 4.51
CA ILE A 129 -28.09 3.19 4.46
C ILE A 129 -27.28 3.42 5.73
N LEU A 130 -27.04 2.35 6.48
CA LEU A 130 -25.99 2.32 7.50
C LEU A 130 -24.76 1.63 6.92
N LEU A 131 -23.60 2.25 7.10
CA LEU A 131 -22.29 1.69 6.74
C LEU A 131 -21.43 1.56 7.99
N THR A 132 -20.91 0.37 8.25
CA THR A 132 -19.85 0.15 9.24
C THR A 132 -18.52 0.05 8.50
N LEU A 133 -17.54 0.88 8.89
CA LEU A 133 -16.22 0.93 8.26
C LEU A 133 -15.17 0.31 9.19
N GLY A 134 -14.46 -0.72 8.72
CA GLY A 134 -13.41 -1.42 9.46
C GLY A 134 -12.49 -2.22 8.53
N THR A 135 -12.18 -3.47 8.88
CA THR A 135 -11.45 -4.40 7.98
C THR A 135 -12.27 -4.84 6.76
N GLY A 136 -13.54 -4.44 6.70
CA GLY A 136 -14.44 -4.51 5.54
C GLY A 136 -15.50 -3.41 5.65
N ILE A 137 -16.48 -3.42 4.72
CA ILE A 137 -17.72 -2.64 4.85
C ILE A 137 -18.84 -3.58 5.26
N GLY A 138 -19.42 -3.38 6.43
CA GLY A 138 -20.74 -3.89 6.74
C GLY A 138 -21.79 -2.87 6.30
N SER A 139 -22.94 -3.33 5.84
CA SER A 139 -24.02 -2.43 5.45
C SER A 139 -25.38 -2.97 5.87
N ALA A 140 -26.27 -2.06 6.23
CA ALA A 140 -27.69 -2.33 6.42
C ALA A 140 -28.49 -1.34 5.57
N LEU A 141 -29.47 -1.84 4.83
CA LEU A 141 -30.31 -1.06 3.95
C LEU A 141 -31.74 -1.06 4.48
N PHE A 142 -32.34 0.13 4.60
CA PHE A 142 -33.74 0.29 4.97
C PHE A 142 -34.48 1.04 3.89
N TYR A 143 -35.67 0.57 3.54
CA TYR A 143 -36.58 1.32 2.68
C TYR A 143 -37.92 1.52 3.40
N ASN A 144 -38.26 2.78 3.68
CA ASN A 144 -39.45 3.16 4.44
C ASN A 144 -39.55 2.43 5.80
N GLY A 145 -38.43 2.37 6.53
CA GLY A 145 -38.33 1.71 7.84
C GLY A 145 -38.28 0.19 7.80
N VAL A 146 -38.43 -0.44 6.63
CA VAL A 146 -38.29 -1.89 6.48
C VAL A 146 -36.83 -2.23 6.19
N LEU A 147 -36.23 -3.05 7.05
CA LEU A 147 -34.90 -3.62 6.80
C LEU A 147 -34.97 -4.50 5.55
N LEU A 148 -34.03 -4.29 4.63
CA LEU A 148 -33.72 -5.18 3.53
C LEU A 148 -32.54 -6.04 3.98
N PRO A 149 -32.80 -7.22 4.58
CA PRO A 149 -31.80 -7.97 5.32
C PRO A 149 -30.73 -8.53 4.39
N ASN A 150 -29.52 -8.72 4.92
CA ASN A 150 -28.39 -9.29 4.19
C ASN A 150 -28.00 -8.48 2.94
N THR A 151 -28.27 -7.16 2.94
CA THR A 151 -27.81 -6.27 1.86
C THR A 151 -26.36 -5.89 2.12
N GLU A 152 -25.43 -6.76 1.74
CA GLU A 152 -24.01 -6.45 1.72
C GLU A 152 -23.70 -5.64 0.44
N LEU A 153 -23.32 -4.36 0.60
CA LEU A 153 -22.85 -3.50 -0.50
C LEU A 153 -21.46 -3.91 -1.03
N GLY A 154 -20.94 -5.03 -0.53
CA GLY A 154 -19.73 -5.69 -0.97
C GLY A 154 -18.63 -5.67 0.08
N HIS A 155 -17.80 -6.72 0.11
CA HIS A 155 -16.47 -6.60 0.66
C HIS A 155 -15.74 -5.57 -0.22
N LEU A 156 -15.42 -4.40 0.32
CA LEU A 156 -14.46 -3.52 -0.34
C LEU A 156 -13.19 -4.35 -0.55
N LYS A 157 -12.98 -4.76 -1.80
CA LYS A 157 -11.78 -5.48 -2.18
C LYS A 157 -10.66 -4.46 -2.09
N PHE A 158 -9.85 -4.55 -1.03
CA PHE A 158 -8.55 -3.89 -1.00
C PHE A 158 -7.76 -4.34 -2.25
N GLY A 159 -6.85 -3.50 -2.74
CA GLY A 159 -6.17 -3.71 -4.01
C GLY A 159 -5.58 -5.12 -4.16
N ASP A 160 -5.07 -5.67 -3.06
CA ASP A 160 -4.57 -7.04 -2.96
C ASP A 160 -5.61 -8.10 -3.41
N THR A 161 -6.86 -7.98 -2.96
CA THR A 161 -7.94 -8.92 -3.22
C THR A 161 -8.37 -8.87 -4.68
N VAL A 162 -8.38 -7.69 -5.30
CA VAL A 162 -8.66 -7.56 -6.74
C VAL A 162 -7.54 -8.26 -7.54
N MET A 163 -6.28 -7.96 -7.23
CA MET A 163 -5.12 -8.57 -7.88
C MET A 163 -5.09 -10.10 -7.70
N ASN A 164 -5.37 -10.60 -6.50
CA ASN A 164 -5.49 -12.03 -6.20
C ASN A 164 -6.56 -12.72 -7.05
N ASN A 165 -7.74 -12.10 -7.17
CA ASN A 165 -8.83 -12.64 -7.98
C ASN A 165 -8.48 -12.69 -9.47
N LEU A 166 -7.80 -11.67 -9.99
CA LEU A 166 -7.35 -11.62 -11.39
C LEU A 166 -6.22 -12.64 -11.62
N GLY A 167 -5.24 -12.68 -10.72
CA GLY A 167 -4.12 -13.61 -10.74
C GLY A 167 -4.58 -15.07 -10.67
N ALA A 168 -5.54 -15.41 -9.81
CA ALA A 168 -6.12 -16.75 -9.72
C ALA A 168 -6.79 -17.21 -11.03
N LYS A 169 -7.29 -16.25 -11.83
CA LYS A 169 -7.90 -16.52 -13.14
C LYS A 169 -6.91 -16.43 -14.29
N GLY A 170 -5.64 -16.10 -14.03
CA GLY A 170 -4.64 -15.84 -15.06
C GLY A 170 -5.00 -14.65 -15.97
N ILE A 171 -5.85 -13.73 -15.49
CA ILE A 171 -6.24 -12.54 -16.25
C ILE A 171 -5.11 -11.53 -16.10
N PRO A 172 -4.50 -11.05 -17.21
CA PRO A 172 -3.45 -10.06 -17.10
C PRO A 172 -4.02 -8.71 -16.64
N PHE A 173 -3.19 -7.89 -15.99
CA PHE A 173 -3.55 -6.57 -15.49
C PHE A 173 -2.32 -5.68 -15.31
N VAL A 174 -2.54 -4.37 -15.37
CA VAL A 174 -1.56 -3.34 -14.95
C VAL A 174 -1.98 -2.73 -13.63
N PHE A 175 -1.01 -2.26 -12.86
CA PHE A 175 -1.30 -1.63 -11.57
C PHE A 175 -0.37 -0.45 -11.24
N LEU A 176 -0.91 0.48 -10.46
CA LEU A 176 -0.18 1.55 -9.77
C LEU A 176 -0.65 1.54 -8.31
N ILE A 177 0.29 1.57 -7.36
CA ILE A 177 0.02 1.60 -5.93
C ILE A 177 0.86 2.72 -5.33
N ASP A 178 0.22 3.66 -4.63
CA ASP A 178 0.92 4.73 -3.93
C ASP A 178 1.67 4.25 -2.69
N PHE A 179 2.58 5.08 -2.18
CA PHE A 179 3.42 4.77 -1.03
C PHE A 179 2.61 4.42 0.23
N GLU A 180 1.49 5.13 0.45
CA GLU A 180 0.59 4.91 1.59
C GLU A 180 -0.40 3.75 1.39
N MET A 181 -0.41 3.11 0.22
CA MET A 181 -1.37 2.06 -0.16
C MET A 181 -2.85 2.49 -0.07
N LYS A 182 -3.12 3.79 -0.31
CA LYS A 182 -4.46 4.39 -0.31
C LYS A 182 -5.02 4.55 -1.72
N LYS A 183 -4.18 4.92 -2.69
CA LYS A 183 -4.54 5.12 -4.10
C LYS A 183 -3.99 3.97 -4.93
N ILE A 184 -4.91 3.11 -5.36
CA ILE A 184 -4.59 1.91 -6.12
C ILE A 184 -5.35 1.96 -7.44
N VAL A 185 -4.62 1.81 -8.54
CA VAL A 185 -5.16 1.64 -9.88
C VAL A 185 -4.88 0.22 -10.33
N ILE A 186 -5.92 -0.50 -10.74
CA ILE A 186 -5.79 -1.83 -11.37
C ILE A 186 -6.67 -1.82 -12.61
N SER A 187 -6.10 -2.14 -13.77
CA SER A 187 -6.84 -2.18 -15.02
C SER A 187 -6.56 -3.47 -15.77
N THR A 188 -7.62 -4.06 -16.34
CA THR A 188 -7.55 -5.19 -17.28
C THR A 188 -7.68 -4.75 -18.75
N LYS A 189 -7.94 -3.46 -18.98
CA LYS A 189 -8.19 -2.84 -20.30
C LYS A 189 -7.23 -1.66 -20.50
N TRP A 190 -5.95 -1.90 -20.23
CA TRP A 190 -4.92 -0.86 -20.26
C TRP A 190 -4.60 -0.36 -21.67
N ASP A 191 -4.92 -1.14 -22.69
CA ASP A 191 -4.87 -0.78 -24.11
C ASP A 191 -5.93 0.25 -24.50
N GLN A 192 -7.04 0.32 -23.76
CA GLN A 192 -8.18 1.20 -24.03
C GLN A 192 -8.23 2.43 -23.10
N ASN A 193 -7.35 2.48 -22.10
CA ASN A 193 -7.33 3.57 -21.13
C ASN A 193 -6.45 4.72 -21.65
N ALA A 194 -7.09 5.80 -22.09
CA ALA A 194 -6.40 6.98 -22.60
C ALA A 194 -5.64 7.77 -21.52
N ASP A 195 -6.02 7.61 -20.24
CA ASP A 195 -5.51 8.43 -19.13
C ASP A 195 -4.19 7.89 -18.58
N ILE A 196 -3.87 6.61 -18.82
CA ILE A 196 -2.64 5.97 -18.34
C ILE A 196 -1.78 5.64 -19.55
N LYS A 197 -0.63 6.28 -19.69
CA LYS A 197 0.38 5.94 -20.70
C LYS A 197 1.54 5.25 -20.00
N PHE A 198 2.00 4.11 -20.50
CA PHE A 198 3.15 3.45 -19.91
C PHE A 198 3.97 2.61 -20.89
N GLN A 199 5.22 2.40 -20.50
CA GLN A 199 6.18 1.48 -21.10
C GLN A 199 7.06 0.92 -19.97
N MET A 200 6.90 -0.37 -19.68
CA MET A 200 7.56 -1.07 -18.59
C MET A 200 8.30 -2.27 -19.19
N ASN A 201 9.62 -2.14 -19.29
CA ASN A 201 10.52 -3.20 -19.74
C ASN A 201 10.09 -3.84 -21.09
N GLY A 202 9.69 -3.02 -22.05
CA GLY A 202 9.25 -3.44 -23.39
C GLY A 202 7.74 -3.74 -23.53
N PHE A 203 6.99 -3.76 -22.43
CA PHE A 203 5.53 -3.87 -22.44
C PHE A 203 4.88 -2.49 -22.25
N GLY A 204 3.99 -2.09 -23.14
CA GLY A 204 3.39 -0.74 -23.11
C GLY A 204 2.10 -0.64 -23.91
N ASN A 205 1.39 0.46 -23.74
CA ASN A 205 0.15 0.76 -24.44
C ASN A 205 0.25 1.91 -25.45
N GLN A 206 1.47 2.38 -25.72
CA GLN A 206 1.76 3.44 -26.68
C GLN A 206 2.94 3.01 -27.56
N SER A 207 2.87 3.31 -28.84
CA SER A 207 4.05 3.29 -29.72
C SER A 207 4.84 4.58 -29.50
N ASP A 208 6.15 4.50 -29.31
CA ASP A 208 7.03 5.68 -29.22
C ASP A 208 6.92 6.52 -30.50
N GLN A 209 6.04 7.50 -30.52
CA GLN A 209 6.05 8.58 -31.50
C GLN A 209 6.92 9.68 -30.93
N ALA A 210 8.15 9.80 -31.43
CA ALA A 210 9.02 10.91 -31.12
C ALA A 210 8.38 12.21 -31.64
N LYS A 211 7.72 12.97 -30.76
CA LYS A 211 7.42 14.37 -31.05
C LYS A 211 8.74 15.14 -31.00
N SER A 212 9.03 15.94 -32.03
CA SER A 212 10.14 16.87 -31.96
C SER A 212 9.82 17.92 -30.89
N CYS A 213 10.56 17.90 -29.79
CA CYS A 213 10.45 18.94 -28.78
C CYS A 213 11.34 20.13 -29.14
N GLU A 214 10.89 21.33 -28.77
CA GLU A 214 11.76 22.52 -28.69
C GLU A 214 12.90 22.28 -27.69
N VAL A 215 13.94 23.12 -27.72
CA VAL A 215 15.05 23.02 -26.75
C VAL A 215 14.48 23.06 -25.33
N PRO A 216 14.73 22.05 -24.48
CA PRO A 216 14.12 21.96 -23.17
C PRO A 216 14.66 23.05 -22.23
N PHE A 217 13.73 23.80 -21.64
CA PHE A 217 13.99 24.73 -20.54
C PHE A 217 13.66 24.05 -19.20
N LEU A 218 14.53 24.22 -18.21
CA LEU A 218 14.28 23.78 -16.84
C LEU A 218 14.89 24.78 -15.85
N GLU A 219 14.03 25.36 -15.03
CA GLU A 219 14.40 26.12 -13.84
C GLU A 219 13.86 25.39 -12.61
N THR A 220 14.67 25.33 -11.54
CA THR A 220 14.36 24.57 -10.34
C THR A 220 14.39 25.46 -9.10
N PHE A 221 13.36 25.33 -8.26
CA PHE A 221 13.22 26.03 -6.98
C PHE A 221 13.16 24.97 -5.87
N PRO A 222 14.31 24.52 -5.37
CA PRO A 222 14.36 23.51 -4.33
C PRO A 222 13.90 24.04 -2.97
N ILE A 223 13.61 23.11 -2.06
CA ILE A 223 13.43 23.41 -0.63
C ILE A 223 14.64 24.17 -0.11
N SER A 224 14.43 25.15 0.78
CA SER A 224 15.57 25.91 1.32
C SER A 224 16.48 25.02 2.18
N ARG A 225 17.78 25.31 2.18
CA ARG A 225 18.76 24.59 2.99
C ARG A 225 18.35 24.52 4.47
N THR A 226 17.87 25.63 5.03
CA THR A 226 17.40 25.69 6.42
C THR A 226 16.20 24.78 6.69
N GLN A 227 15.26 24.67 5.74
CA GLN A 227 14.12 23.77 5.87
C GLN A 227 14.56 22.30 5.75
N TYR A 228 15.42 21.98 4.78
CA TYR A 228 15.97 20.63 4.63
C TYR A 228 16.77 20.21 5.86
N GLN A 229 17.61 21.10 6.40
CA GLN A 229 18.41 20.84 7.60
C GLN A 229 17.54 20.43 8.79
N LYS A 230 16.42 21.11 9.04
CA LYS A 230 15.49 20.73 10.12
C LYS A 230 14.96 19.30 9.95
N LYS A 231 14.60 18.92 8.72
CA LYS A 231 14.13 17.56 8.41
C LYS A 231 15.25 16.54 8.59
N PHE A 232 16.45 16.87 8.11
CA PHE A 232 17.63 16.02 8.24
C PHE A 232 18.00 15.78 9.71
N GLU A 233 18.00 16.83 10.53
CA GLU A 233 18.33 16.74 11.96
C GLU A 233 17.33 15.85 12.72
N LEU A 234 16.03 15.96 12.43
CA LEU A 234 15.00 15.08 12.99
C LEU A 234 15.26 13.61 12.62
N VAL A 235 15.49 13.34 11.34
CA VAL A 235 15.81 11.97 10.88
C VAL A 235 17.09 11.46 11.52
N LYS A 236 18.11 12.31 11.64
CA LYS A 236 19.40 11.94 12.24
C LYS A 236 19.25 11.62 13.73
N SER A 237 18.46 12.37 14.48
CA SER A 237 18.20 12.08 15.89
C SER A 237 17.47 10.76 16.09
N GLU A 238 16.51 10.43 15.22
CA GLU A 238 15.79 9.15 15.25
C GLU A 238 16.70 7.96 14.93
N ILE A 239 17.62 8.14 13.96
CA ILE A 239 18.62 7.12 13.65
C ILE A 239 19.59 6.93 14.82
N GLN A 240 20.03 8.01 15.46
CA GLN A 240 20.91 7.95 16.65
C GLN A 240 20.22 7.30 17.86
N ALA A 241 18.90 7.47 17.98
CA ALA A 241 18.09 6.80 19.00
C ALA A 241 17.89 5.29 18.70
N GLY A 242 18.27 4.82 17.51
CA GLY A 242 18.11 3.43 17.10
C GLY A 242 16.73 3.08 16.56
N ASN A 243 15.88 4.08 16.27
CA ASN A 243 14.53 3.87 15.74
C ASN A 243 14.54 3.49 14.24
N SER A 244 15.61 3.82 13.53
CA SER A 244 15.85 3.45 12.14
C SER A 244 17.37 3.35 11.88
N PHE A 245 17.80 2.47 10.96
CA PHE A 245 19.20 2.34 10.54
C PHE A 245 19.48 3.04 9.21
N LEU A 246 18.45 3.14 8.38
CA LEU A 246 18.44 3.75 7.06
C LEU A 246 17.05 4.32 6.87
N LEU A 247 16.95 5.58 6.46
CA LEU A 247 15.70 6.25 6.12
C LEU A 247 15.88 7.06 4.86
N ASN A 248 15.05 6.86 3.84
CA ASN A 248 15.04 7.69 2.65
C ASN A 248 14.27 8.98 2.90
N LEU A 249 14.98 10.10 3.05
CA LEU A 249 14.39 11.42 3.25
C LEU A 249 14.20 12.11 1.90
N SER A 250 12.98 12.60 1.64
CA SER A 250 12.65 13.23 0.38
C SER A 250 12.08 14.63 0.52
N SER A 251 12.08 15.37 -0.59
CA SER A 251 11.47 16.68 -0.69
C SER A 251 10.98 16.93 -2.11
N GLN A 252 10.17 17.97 -2.25
CA GLN A 252 9.69 18.46 -3.53
C GLN A 252 10.47 19.71 -3.92
N SER A 253 10.87 19.79 -5.18
CA SER A 253 11.43 20.98 -5.79
C SER A 253 10.45 21.46 -6.85
N LYS A 254 9.96 22.70 -6.74
CA LYS A 254 9.13 23.27 -7.80
C LYS A 254 9.99 23.40 -9.06
N ILE A 255 9.43 23.07 -10.21
CA ILE A 255 10.11 23.21 -11.50
C ILE A 255 9.28 24.07 -12.45
N VAL A 256 9.97 24.84 -13.27
CA VAL A 256 9.37 25.60 -14.38
C VAL A 256 10.03 25.13 -15.67
N THR A 257 9.21 24.68 -16.60
CA THR A 257 9.65 24.12 -17.89
C THR A 257 8.65 24.49 -18.97
N ASN A 258 9.09 24.52 -20.23
CA ASN A 258 8.23 24.66 -21.40
C ASN A 258 7.57 23.35 -21.83
N LEU A 259 7.82 22.24 -21.13
CA LEU A 259 7.32 20.92 -21.45
C LEU A 259 6.10 20.54 -20.63
N SER A 260 5.11 19.90 -21.25
CA SER A 260 4.05 19.20 -20.53
C SER A 260 4.56 17.85 -19.96
N LEU A 261 3.81 17.26 -19.02
CA LEU A 261 4.09 15.90 -18.53
C LEU A 261 4.13 14.87 -19.67
N GLU A 262 3.28 15.05 -20.69
CA GLU A 262 3.21 14.20 -21.86
C GLU A 262 4.43 14.39 -22.79
N ASP A 263 4.89 15.63 -22.98
CA ASP A 263 6.12 15.89 -23.74
C ASP A 263 7.32 15.24 -23.07
N ILE A 264 7.41 15.31 -21.73
CA ILE A 264 8.45 14.62 -20.95
C ILE A 264 8.32 13.10 -21.13
N TYR A 265 7.12 12.53 -21.04
CA TYR A 265 6.91 11.11 -21.26
C TYR A 265 7.39 10.64 -22.66
N HIS A 266 7.10 11.40 -23.71
CA HIS A 266 7.51 11.03 -25.07
C HIS A 266 8.99 11.25 -25.37
N SER A 267 9.64 12.20 -24.69
CA SER A 267 11.06 12.51 -24.88
C SER A 267 12.00 11.63 -24.05
N THR A 268 11.45 10.83 -23.13
CA THR A 268 12.21 10.02 -22.17
C THR A 268 12.33 8.55 -22.60
N GLU A 269 13.54 8.00 -22.47
CA GLU A 269 13.80 6.56 -22.48
C GLU A 269 14.12 6.08 -21.06
N ALA A 270 13.33 5.13 -20.55
CA ALA A 270 13.50 4.55 -19.23
C ALA A 270 12.97 3.11 -19.18
N ARG A 271 13.43 2.33 -18.21
CA ARG A 271 12.96 0.95 -17.99
C ARG A 271 11.48 0.94 -17.61
N TYR A 272 11.08 1.79 -16.66
CA TYR A 272 9.69 1.98 -16.26
C TYR A 272 9.30 3.43 -16.50
N LYS A 273 8.48 3.65 -17.51
CA LYS A 273 8.00 4.97 -17.93
C LYS A 273 6.48 5.01 -17.81
N ILE A 274 5.93 5.91 -17.00
CA ILE A 274 4.48 6.03 -16.77
C ILE A 274 4.09 7.50 -16.77
N CYS A 275 2.98 7.82 -17.41
CA CYS A 275 2.31 9.11 -17.31
C CYS A 275 0.84 8.87 -16.96
N LEU A 276 0.40 9.43 -15.85
CA LEU A 276 -1.01 9.50 -15.49
C LEU A 276 -1.49 10.91 -15.82
N ASP A 277 -2.50 11.00 -16.69
CA ASP A 277 -2.89 12.26 -17.32
C ASP A 277 -3.16 13.36 -16.29
N ASN A 278 -2.60 14.54 -16.56
CA ASN A 278 -2.64 15.72 -15.69
C ASN A 278 -2.22 15.52 -14.21
N GLN A 279 -1.62 14.39 -13.86
CA GLN A 279 -1.21 14.08 -12.49
C GLN A 279 0.30 13.95 -12.35
N PHE A 280 0.93 13.02 -13.08
CA PHE A 280 2.38 12.82 -12.95
C PHE A 280 3.01 12.11 -14.16
N VAL A 281 4.33 12.25 -14.27
CA VAL A 281 5.20 11.40 -15.09
C VAL A 281 6.33 10.81 -14.25
N CYS A 282 6.62 9.54 -14.47
CA CYS A 282 7.66 8.76 -13.79
C CYS A 282 8.53 8.06 -14.82
N PHE A 283 9.84 8.04 -14.59
CA PHE A 283 10.83 7.40 -15.46
C PHE A 283 11.89 6.67 -14.63
N SER A 284 11.46 5.59 -14.00
CA SER A 284 12.25 4.84 -13.03
C SER A 284 13.21 3.83 -13.68
N PRO A 285 14.46 3.73 -13.19
CA PRO A 285 15.36 2.63 -13.50
C PRO A 285 15.19 1.43 -12.54
N GLU A 286 14.53 1.60 -11.40
CA GLU A 286 14.60 0.69 -10.26
C GLU A 286 13.49 -0.37 -10.29
N ILE A 287 13.91 -1.63 -10.28
CA ILE A 287 13.02 -2.80 -10.20
C ILE A 287 12.58 -2.94 -8.75
N PHE A 288 11.26 -3.06 -8.53
CA PHE A 288 10.74 -3.45 -7.22
C PHE A 288 10.88 -4.96 -7.05
N VAL A 289 10.04 -5.73 -7.74
CA VAL A 289 10.16 -7.18 -7.86
C VAL A 289 9.77 -7.67 -9.25
N GLN A 290 10.44 -8.74 -9.69
CA GLN A 290 10.07 -9.51 -10.85
C GLN A 290 9.74 -10.94 -10.44
N ILE A 291 8.66 -11.50 -10.96
CA ILE A 291 8.28 -12.90 -10.75
C ILE A 291 8.25 -13.59 -12.11
N ASN A 292 9.17 -14.52 -12.32
CA ASN A 292 9.20 -15.36 -13.52
C ASN A 292 8.98 -16.81 -13.13
N ARG A 293 7.83 -17.37 -13.52
CA ARG A 293 7.45 -18.78 -13.21
C ARG A 293 7.69 -19.16 -11.73
N GLY A 294 7.24 -18.30 -10.82
CA GLY A 294 7.35 -18.51 -9.36
C GLY A 294 8.70 -18.15 -8.74
N ARG A 295 9.74 -17.84 -9.52
CA ARG A 295 10.98 -17.26 -8.99
C ARG A 295 10.78 -15.75 -8.83
N ILE A 296 10.81 -15.26 -7.60
CA ILE A 296 10.78 -13.82 -7.28
C ILE A 296 12.21 -13.29 -7.18
N CYS A 297 12.48 -12.14 -7.79
CA CYS A 297 13.77 -11.47 -7.78
C CYS A 297 13.61 -9.98 -7.52
N SER A 298 14.61 -9.39 -6.86
CA SER A 298 14.77 -7.94 -6.72
C SER A 298 16.25 -7.58 -6.91
N PHE A 299 16.48 -6.35 -7.39
CA PHE A 299 17.79 -5.89 -7.84
C PHE A 299 18.18 -4.58 -7.18
N PRO A 300 18.50 -4.58 -5.86
CA PRO A 300 18.94 -3.37 -5.19
C PRO A 300 20.15 -2.75 -5.88
N MET A 301 20.08 -1.44 -6.03
CA MET A 301 21.10 -0.62 -6.65
C MET A 301 21.63 0.43 -5.68
N LYS A 302 22.95 0.62 -5.63
CA LYS A 302 23.58 1.71 -4.88
C LYS A 302 24.94 2.04 -5.49
N GLY A 303 25.29 3.33 -5.47
CA GLY A 303 26.53 3.82 -6.07
C GLY A 303 26.45 3.93 -7.59
N THR A 304 26.83 5.09 -8.11
CA THR A 304 26.99 5.33 -9.55
C THR A 304 28.23 6.14 -9.81
N ILE A 305 28.96 5.80 -10.86
CA ILE A 305 30.13 6.55 -11.32
C ILE A 305 30.07 6.74 -12.83
N ASP A 306 30.62 7.85 -13.32
CA ASP A 306 30.80 8.09 -14.74
C ASP A 306 31.72 7.02 -15.36
N ALA A 307 31.23 6.31 -16.38
CA ALA A 307 31.95 5.21 -17.02
C ALA A 307 33.20 5.67 -17.78
N SER A 308 33.35 6.99 -18.03
CA SER A 308 34.54 7.56 -18.66
C SER A 308 35.72 7.73 -17.69
N VAL A 309 35.51 7.59 -16.38
CA VAL A 309 36.57 7.67 -15.37
C VAL A 309 37.47 6.43 -15.48
N GLU A 310 38.79 6.64 -15.46
CA GLU A 310 39.76 5.55 -15.48
C GLU A 310 39.61 4.68 -14.22
N ASN A 311 39.56 3.35 -14.40
CA ASN A 311 39.30 2.38 -13.33
C ASN A 311 38.00 2.64 -12.54
N ALA A 312 37.00 3.26 -13.17
CA ALA A 312 35.71 3.59 -12.57
C ALA A 312 35.07 2.42 -11.79
N ALA A 313 35.09 1.22 -12.37
CA ALA A 313 34.55 0.01 -11.74
C ALA A 313 35.31 -0.38 -10.47
N GLU A 314 36.64 -0.29 -10.47
CA GLU A 314 37.47 -0.62 -9.30
C GLU A 314 37.29 0.41 -8.19
N ILE A 315 37.20 1.70 -8.54
CA ILE A 315 36.94 2.79 -7.59
C ILE A 315 35.62 2.54 -6.87
N LEU A 316 34.55 2.29 -7.64
CA LEU A 316 33.21 2.09 -7.09
C LEU A 316 33.11 0.81 -6.24
N LEU A 317 33.82 -0.25 -6.63
CA LEU A 317 33.84 -1.50 -5.87
C LEU A 317 34.67 -1.40 -4.58
N ASN A 318 35.70 -0.56 -4.55
CA ASN A 318 36.59 -0.41 -3.39
C ASN A 318 36.18 0.68 -2.40
N ASP A 319 35.11 1.45 -2.68
CA ASP A 319 34.58 2.43 -1.74
C ASP A 319 33.94 1.74 -0.51
N HIS A 320 34.54 1.97 0.65
CA HIS A 320 34.09 1.39 1.93
C HIS A 320 32.73 1.92 2.41
N LYS A 321 32.41 3.19 2.11
CA LYS A 321 31.12 3.79 2.50
C LYS A 321 29.99 3.16 1.65
N GLU A 322 30.17 3.16 0.33
CA GLU A 322 29.21 2.56 -0.60
C GLU A 322 29.04 1.06 -0.34
N LEU A 323 30.11 0.34 0.01
CA LEU A 323 30.04 -1.07 0.41
C LEU A 323 29.11 -1.27 1.62
N SER A 324 29.27 -0.46 2.67
CA SER A 324 28.45 -0.56 3.89
C SER A 324 26.98 -0.27 3.63
N GLU A 325 26.68 0.76 2.84
CA GLU A 325 25.31 1.10 2.47
C GLU A 325 24.68 0.00 1.58
N HIS A 326 25.44 -0.55 0.62
CA HIS A 326 24.97 -1.63 -0.25
C HIS A 326 24.66 -2.90 0.55
N TYR A 327 25.48 -3.27 1.53
CA TYR A 327 25.18 -4.38 2.44
C TYR A 327 23.85 -4.18 3.17
N THR A 328 23.62 -2.97 3.68
CA THR A 328 22.41 -2.62 4.42
C THR A 328 21.16 -2.78 3.55
N ILE A 329 21.20 -2.27 2.31
CA ILE A 329 20.09 -2.37 1.36
C ILE A 329 19.85 -3.84 0.95
N VAL A 330 20.92 -4.60 0.69
CA VAL A 330 20.81 -6.03 0.35
C VAL A 330 20.18 -6.83 1.49
N ASP A 331 20.60 -6.59 2.73
CA ASP A 331 20.03 -7.26 3.91
C ASP A 331 18.55 -6.92 4.09
N LEU A 332 18.20 -5.64 3.93
CA LEU A 332 16.84 -5.15 4.01
C LEU A 332 15.92 -5.81 2.97
N ILE A 333 16.33 -5.88 1.70
CA ILE A 333 15.52 -6.52 0.66
C ILE A 333 15.45 -8.03 0.85
N ARG A 334 16.55 -8.66 1.31
CA ARG A 334 16.53 -10.08 1.67
C ARG A 334 15.51 -10.37 2.78
N ASN A 335 15.44 -9.51 3.80
CA ASN A 335 14.48 -9.63 4.89
C ASN A 335 13.06 -9.39 4.39
N ASP A 336 12.83 -8.42 3.51
CA ASP A 336 11.53 -8.19 2.89
C ASP A 336 11.06 -9.41 2.09
N LEU A 337 11.88 -9.94 1.19
CA LEU A 337 11.53 -11.16 0.43
C LEU A 337 11.27 -12.35 1.35
N SER A 338 11.97 -12.48 2.48
CA SER A 338 11.77 -13.59 3.41
C SER A 338 10.38 -13.64 4.04
N ARG A 339 9.60 -12.54 3.96
CA ARG A 339 8.21 -12.48 4.42
C ARG A 339 7.27 -13.30 3.52
N VAL A 340 7.60 -13.43 2.24
CA VAL A 340 6.74 -14.07 1.23
C VAL A 340 7.32 -15.36 0.67
N VAL A 341 8.63 -15.59 0.81
CA VAL A 341 9.32 -16.80 0.30
C VAL A 341 10.26 -17.41 1.32
N ARG A 342 10.47 -18.73 1.20
CA ARG A 342 11.51 -19.46 1.95
C ARG A 342 12.80 -19.56 1.12
N ASN A 343 13.93 -19.72 1.80
CA ASN A 343 15.26 -19.91 1.19
C ASN A 343 15.68 -18.74 0.27
N VAL A 344 15.51 -17.51 0.74
CA VAL A 344 16.04 -16.33 0.04
C VAL A 344 17.56 -16.43 -0.06
N LYS A 345 18.10 -16.13 -1.24
CA LYS A 345 19.54 -16.14 -1.52
C LYS A 345 19.97 -14.88 -2.26
N VAL A 346 21.22 -14.49 -2.04
CA VAL A 346 21.89 -13.48 -2.86
C VAL A 346 22.64 -14.23 -3.96
N ASP A 347 22.12 -14.19 -5.19
CA ASP A 347 22.69 -14.93 -6.32
C ASP A 347 23.94 -14.25 -6.87
N ARG A 348 23.91 -12.93 -6.94
CA ARG A 348 25.03 -12.09 -7.38
C ARG A 348 25.15 -10.92 -6.42
N PHE A 349 26.32 -10.73 -5.83
CA PHE A 349 26.58 -9.62 -4.93
C PHE A 349 27.52 -8.61 -5.61
N ARG A 350 27.11 -7.34 -5.64
CA ARG A 350 27.89 -6.21 -6.16
C ARG A 350 28.51 -6.45 -7.55
N TYR A 351 27.66 -6.70 -8.53
CA TYR A 351 28.07 -6.73 -9.93
C TYR A 351 27.84 -5.36 -10.59
N ILE A 352 28.59 -5.06 -11.64
CA ILE A 352 28.51 -3.79 -12.35
C ILE A 352 27.51 -3.90 -13.51
N ASP A 353 26.54 -2.99 -13.53
CA ASP A 353 25.65 -2.74 -14.64
C ASP A 353 26.03 -1.43 -15.34
N LYS A 354 25.96 -1.41 -16.66
CA LYS A 354 26.16 -0.20 -17.46
C LYS A 354 24.81 0.43 -17.79
N ILE A 355 24.61 1.68 -17.40
CA ILE A 355 23.42 2.48 -17.72
C ILE A 355 23.80 3.52 -18.76
N ALA A 356 23.19 3.43 -19.93
CA ALA A 356 23.25 4.51 -20.90
C ALA A 356 22.33 5.64 -20.43
N THR A 357 22.87 6.81 -20.11
CA THR A 357 22.06 8.03 -19.93
C THR A 357 22.23 8.96 -21.13
N SER A 358 21.36 9.96 -21.22
CA SER A 358 21.40 10.94 -22.31
C SER A 358 22.64 11.82 -22.28
N GLN A 359 23.20 12.08 -21.09
CA GLN A 359 24.39 12.91 -20.94
C GLN A 359 25.67 12.08 -20.92
N LYS A 360 25.71 10.97 -20.16
CA LYS A 360 26.91 10.13 -19.96
C LYS A 360 26.59 8.66 -19.73
N ASP A 361 27.48 7.75 -20.07
CA ASP A 361 27.35 6.36 -19.63
C ASP A 361 27.74 6.27 -18.15
N LEU A 362 26.90 5.64 -17.32
CA LEU A 362 27.17 5.43 -15.89
C LEU A 362 27.39 3.95 -15.63
N LEU A 363 28.29 3.64 -14.70
CA LEU A 363 28.38 2.32 -14.07
C LEU A 363 27.61 2.36 -12.76
N GLN A 364 26.81 1.34 -12.50
CA GLN A 364 26.02 1.16 -11.29
C GLN A 364 26.36 -0.18 -10.63
N VAL A 365 26.41 -0.22 -9.30
CA VAL A 365 26.50 -1.50 -8.58
C VAL A 365 25.10 -2.01 -8.26
N SER A 366 24.87 -3.26 -8.64
CA SER A 366 23.63 -3.99 -8.38
C SER A 366 23.92 -5.28 -7.62
N SER A 367 22.93 -5.80 -6.90
CA SER A 367 22.92 -7.18 -6.41
C SER A 367 21.66 -7.88 -6.89
N GLU A 368 21.68 -9.20 -7.05
CA GLU A 368 20.51 -10.01 -7.35
C GLU A 368 20.14 -10.83 -6.12
N ILE A 369 18.92 -10.63 -5.63
CA ILE A 369 18.36 -11.38 -4.52
C ILE A 369 17.14 -12.12 -5.05
N SER A 370 17.02 -13.41 -4.72
CA SER A 370 15.91 -14.22 -5.19
C SER A 370 15.37 -15.20 -4.16
N GLY A 371 14.17 -15.68 -4.41
CA GLY A 371 13.60 -16.83 -3.72
C GLY A 371 12.53 -17.52 -4.58
N GLN A 372 12.00 -18.61 -4.05
CA GLN A 372 10.97 -19.41 -4.73
C GLN A 372 9.62 -19.24 -4.03
N LEU A 373 8.63 -18.76 -4.78
CA LEU A 373 7.25 -18.67 -4.34
C LEU A 373 6.59 -20.06 -4.30
N PRO A 374 5.61 -20.26 -3.40
CA PRO A 374 4.80 -21.47 -3.39
C PRO A 374 4.08 -21.72 -4.72
N GLU A 375 3.71 -22.97 -4.97
CA GLU A 375 2.81 -23.29 -6.07
C GLU A 375 1.48 -22.54 -5.94
N GLY A 376 0.93 -22.09 -7.06
CA GLY A 376 -0.30 -21.30 -7.07
C GLY A 376 -0.14 -19.86 -6.57
N TYR A 377 1.09 -19.31 -6.53
CA TYR A 377 1.34 -17.92 -6.08
C TYR A 377 0.47 -16.87 -6.78
N ALA A 378 0.04 -17.12 -8.02
CA ALA A 378 -0.85 -16.24 -8.76
C ALA A 378 -2.17 -15.97 -8.00
N ASN A 379 -2.64 -16.92 -7.19
CA ASN A 379 -3.81 -16.75 -6.33
C ASN A 379 -3.62 -15.69 -5.23
N ASN A 380 -2.37 -15.38 -4.90
CA ASN A 380 -1.98 -14.50 -3.81
C ASN A 380 -1.07 -13.35 -4.28
N ILE A 381 -1.05 -13.05 -5.59
CA ILE A 381 -0.12 -12.07 -6.19
C ILE A 381 -0.24 -10.67 -5.57
N GLY A 382 -1.46 -10.24 -5.27
CA GLY A 382 -1.73 -8.99 -4.58
C GLY A 382 -1.22 -9.04 -3.14
N SER A 383 -1.54 -10.09 -2.39
CA SER A 383 -1.07 -10.24 -1.01
C SER A 383 0.46 -10.27 -0.93
N ILE A 384 1.14 -10.92 -1.89
CA ILE A 384 2.61 -10.92 -1.98
C ILE A 384 3.15 -9.49 -2.15
N LEU A 385 2.58 -8.69 -3.05
CA LEU A 385 3.05 -7.31 -3.27
C LEU A 385 2.80 -6.42 -2.05
N PHE A 386 1.60 -6.46 -1.48
CA PHE A 386 1.24 -5.62 -0.33
C PHE A 386 2.05 -5.97 0.93
N GLU A 387 2.42 -7.24 1.11
CA GLU A 387 3.30 -7.65 2.21
C GLU A 387 4.72 -7.06 2.07
N LEU A 388 5.17 -6.81 0.85
CA LEU A 388 6.47 -6.19 0.56
C LEU A 388 6.45 -4.65 0.63
N LEU A 389 5.28 -4.03 0.57
CA LEU A 389 5.12 -2.59 0.57
C LEU A 389 5.16 -1.96 1.99
N PRO A 390 5.58 -0.68 2.10
CA PRO A 390 6.25 0.12 1.08
C PRO A 390 7.63 -0.45 0.74
N ALA A 391 8.14 -0.16 -0.45
CA ALA A 391 9.41 -0.72 -0.92
C ALA A 391 10.56 -0.32 0.03
N GLY A 392 11.30 -1.30 0.55
CA GLY A 392 12.28 -1.04 1.60
C GLY A 392 13.45 -0.13 1.14
N SER A 393 13.85 -0.18 -0.13
CA SER A 393 14.96 0.62 -0.68
C SER A 393 14.70 2.13 -0.66
N ILE A 394 13.44 2.54 -0.72
CA ILE A 394 12.99 3.95 -0.78
C ILE A 394 12.27 4.41 0.49
N SER A 395 12.22 3.55 1.51
CA SER A 395 11.67 3.85 2.82
C SER A 395 12.76 3.69 3.86
N GLY A 396 13.09 2.45 4.21
CA GLY A 396 14.17 2.09 5.10
C GLY A 396 13.78 1.02 6.13
N ALA A 397 14.57 0.87 7.18
CA ALA A 397 14.37 -0.19 8.18
C ALA A 397 14.73 0.25 9.61
N PRO A 398 13.98 -0.21 10.63
CA PRO A 398 12.77 -1.06 10.58
C PRO A 398 11.56 -0.35 9.95
N LYS A 399 10.81 -1.06 9.08
CA LYS A 399 9.83 -0.46 8.15
C LYS A 399 8.74 0.37 8.83
N VAL A 400 8.03 -0.20 9.80
CA VAL A 400 6.89 0.48 10.48
C VAL A 400 7.36 1.80 11.10
N LYS A 401 8.41 1.75 11.93
CA LYS A 401 8.91 2.94 12.61
C LYS A 401 9.51 3.97 11.65
N THR A 402 10.21 3.50 10.61
CA THR A 402 10.80 4.37 9.58
C THR A 402 9.72 5.14 8.81
N VAL A 403 8.59 4.51 8.48
CA VAL A 403 7.47 5.19 7.80
C VAL A 403 6.83 6.27 8.69
N GLU A 404 6.68 6.02 10.00
CA GLU A 404 6.22 7.06 10.95
C GLU A 404 7.14 8.28 10.94
N ILE A 405 8.47 8.05 10.98
CA ILE A 405 9.47 9.12 10.96
C ILE A 405 9.43 9.87 9.62
N ILE A 406 9.25 9.17 8.49
CA ILE A 406 9.07 9.81 7.17
C ILE A 406 7.87 10.77 7.19
N GLN A 407 6.73 10.31 7.72
CA GLN A 407 5.51 11.12 7.79
C GLN A 407 5.70 12.37 8.65
N GLU A 408 6.41 12.24 9.77
CA GLU A 408 6.76 13.37 10.65
C GLU A 408 7.74 14.34 9.97
N ALA A 409 8.83 13.84 9.39
CA ALA A 409 9.87 14.66 8.78
C ALA A 409 9.39 15.38 7.51
N GLU A 410 8.59 14.70 6.68
CA GLU A 410 8.14 15.24 5.40
C GLU A 410 6.89 16.11 5.54
N ALA A 411 6.06 15.84 6.55
CA ALA A 411 4.80 16.52 6.86
C ALA A 411 3.79 16.55 5.68
N GLN A 412 3.88 15.54 4.80
CA GLN A 412 3.01 15.38 3.62
C GLN A 412 3.00 13.91 3.18
N ASP A 413 1.90 13.49 2.56
CA ASP A 413 1.83 12.19 1.88
C ASP A 413 2.71 12.22 0.63
N ARG A 414 3.39 11.12 0.32
CA ARG A 414 4.17 10.94 -0.90
C ARG A 414 3.29 10.60 -2.10
N GLY A 415 2.15 9.96 -1.87
CA GLY A 415 1.29 9.50 -2.96
C GLY A 415 2.04 8.54 -3.87
N TYR A 416 1.89 8.67 -5.19
CA TYR A 416 2.52 7.74 -6.13
C TYR A 416 4.05 7.84 -6.15
N TYR A 417 4.64 8.93 -5.65
CA TYR A 417 6.10 9.00 -5.49
C TYR A 417 6.58 7.95 -4.49
N THR A 418 7.56 7.15 -4.90
CA THR A 418 8.09 5.98 -4.16
C THR A 418 7.07 4.86 -3.91
N GLY A 419 5.89 4.93 -4.53
CA GLY A 419 4.99 3.80 -4.69
C GLY A 419 5.55 2.78 -5.70
N ILE A 420 4.69 1.86 -6.17
CA ILE A 420 5.07 0.88 -7.19
C ILE A 420 4.14 0.90 -8.40
N CYS A 421 4.68 0.45 -9.52
CA CYS A 421 3.98 0.25 -10.76
C CYS A 421 4.35 -1.10 -11.36
N GLY A 422 3.48 -1.69 -12.17
CA GLY A 422 3.83 -2.95 -12.82
C GLY A 422 2.69 -3.55 -13.62
N TYR A 423 2.97 -4.74 -14.15
CA TYR A 423 1.97 -5.58 -14.80
C TYR A 423 2.14 -7.04 -14.42
N PHE A 424 1.03 -7.77 -14.49
CA PHE A 424 0.97 -9.22 -14.44
C PHE A 424 0.47 -9.72 -15.79
N ASP A 425 1.21 -10.61 -16.46
CA ASP A 425 0.88 -11.09 -17.81
C ASP A 425 -0.06 -12.31 -17.84
N GLY A 426 -0.54 -12.75 -16.67
CA GLY A 426 -1.26 -14.01 -16.48
C GLY A 426 -0.40 -15.10 -15.83
N VAL A 427 0.92 -14.95 -15.89
CA VAL A 427 1.91 -15.87 -15.30
C VAL A 427 3.01 -15.10 -14.57
N ASN A 428 3.68 -14.17 -15.24
CA ASN A 428 4.80 -13.41 -14.74
C ASN A 428 4.37 -12.03 -14.26
N LEU A 429 5.14 -11.46 -13.35
CA LEU A 429 4.98 -10.11 -12.85
C LEU A 429 6.26 -9.31 -13.07
N ASP A 430 6.14 -8.08 -13.57
CA ASP A 430 7.24 -7.12 -13.64
C ASP A 430 6.79 -5.82 -12.98
N SER A 431 7.58 -5.31 -12.04
CA SER A 431 7.26 -4.09 -11.31
C SER A 431 8.48 -3.23 -10.99
N GLY A 432 8.27 -1.92 -10.97
CA GLY A 432 9.26 -0.91 -10.66
C GLY A 432 8.80 0.01 -9.53
N VAL A 433 9.77 0.56 -8.80
CA VAL A 433 9.52 1.61 -7.80
C VAL A 433 9.39 2.95 -8.53
N MET A 434 8.37 3.75 -8.22
CA MET A 434 8.12 5.03 -8.89
C MET A 434 9.02 6.14 -8.34
N ILE A 435 10.25 6.22 -8.84
CA ILE A 435 11.22 7.30 -8.59
C ILE A 435 11.49 8.10 -9.86
N ARG A 436 12.26 9.20 -9.74
CA ARG A 436 12.47 10.18 -10.82
C ARG A 436 11.11 10.65 -11.36
N PHE A 437 10.46 11.45 -10.52
CA PHE A 437 9.02 11.62 -10.54
C PHE A 437 8.68 13.12 -10.57
N ILE A 438 7.86 13.51 -11.53
CA ILE A 438 7.36 14.88 -11.69
C ILE A 438 5.85 14.82 -11.57
N GLU A 439 5.29 15.58 -10.65
CA GLU A 439 3.84 15.68 -10.44
C GLU A 439 3.33 17.10 -10.64
N LYS A 440 2.05 17.20 -10.94
CA LYS A 440 1.32 18.44 -11.07
C LYS A 440 0.43 18.64 -9.83
N VAL A 441 0.68 19.73 -9.10
CA VAL A 441 -0.09 20.12 -7.90
C VAL A 441 -0.52 21.57 -8.08
N ASN A 442 -1.83 21.84 -8.05
CA ASN A 442 -2.40 23.19 -8.22
C ASN A 442 -1.88 23.92 -9.47
N ASP A 443 -1.83 23.22 -10.62
CA ASP A 443 -1.30 23.70 -11.90
C ASP A 443 0.20 24.03 -11.93
N GLU A 444 0.94 23.71 -10.88
CA GLU A 444 2.40 23.83 -10.83
C GLU A 444 3.07 22.45 -10.89
N LEU A 445 4.28 22.40 -11.44
CA LEU A 445 5.05 21.16 -11.53
C LEU A 445 6.06 21.06 -10.38
N TYR A 446 6.14 19.87 -9.80
CA TYR A 446 7.06 19.53 -8.72
C TYR A 446 7.84 18.28 -9.06
N TYR A 447 9.16 18.35 -8.93
CA TYR A 447 10.04 17.19 -9.01
C TYR A 447 10.29 16.65 -7.61
N ARG A 448 10.07 15.35 -7.42
CA ARG A 448 10.34 14.65 -6.16
C ARG A 448 11.70 13.96 -6.20
N SER A 449 12.54 14.26 -5.22
CA SER A 449 13.84 13.61 -5.05
C SER A 449 14.14 13.37 -3.57
N GLY A 450 15.00 12.40 -3.29
CA GLY A 450 15.39 12.02 -1.93
C GLY A 450 16.65 11.18 -1.91
N GLY A 451 17.14 10.92 -0.70
CA GLY A 451 18.37 10.18 -0.43
C GLY A 451 18.27 9.35 0.84
N GLY A 452 19.00 8.24 0.88
CA GLY A 452 19.05 7.33 2.01
C GLY A 452 19.96 7.87 3.11
N ILE A 453 19.37 8.37 4.19
CA ILE A 453 20.08 8.91 5.35
C ILE A 453 20.48 7.76 6.28
N THR A 454 21.76 7.75 6.65
CA THR A 454 22.34 6.81 7.62
C THR A 454 23.00 7.55 8.79
N SER A 455 23.52 6.80 9.76
CA SER A 455 24.32 7.36 10.85
C SER A 455 25.61 8.05 10.36
N LEU A 456 26.09 7.74 9.16
CA LEU A 456 27.28 8.34 8.55
C LEU A 456 26.98 9.44 7.52
N SER A 457 25.70 9.68 7.19
CA SER A 457 25.32 10.74 6.24
C SER A 457 25.69 12.14 6.74
N ASP A 458 26.17 12.96 5.81
CA ASP A 458 26.50 14.38 5.98
C ASP A 458 25.40 15.24 5.35
N MET A 459 24.96 16.30 6.03
CA MET A 459 23.80 17.07 5.60
C MET A 459 24.03 17.77 4.26
N GLU A 460 25.22 18.36 4.04
CA GLU A 460 25.51 19.09 2.80
C GLU A 460 25.61 18.15 1.61
N ALA A 461 26.26 17.01 1.79
CA ALA A 461 26.37 15.99 0.75
C ALA A 461 25.00 15.45 0.33
N GLU A 462 24.12 15.12 1.28
CA GLU A 462 22.77 14.58 0.99
C GLU A 462 21.85 15.63 0.37
N TYR A 463 21.96 16.89 0.82
CA TYR A 463 21.23 18.00 0.21
C TYR A 463 21.69 18.22 -1.24
N GLN A 464 22.99 18.20 -1.51
CA GLN A 464 23.51 18.33 -2.87
C GLN A 464 23.09 17.14 -3.76
N GLU A 465 23.14 15.91 -3.24
CA GLU A 465 22.68 14.72 -3.98
C GLU A 465 21.19 14.82 -4.34
N MET A 466 20.36 15.32 -3.42
CA MET A 466 18.94 15.56 -3.66
C MET A 466 18.71 16.58 -4.80
N LEU A 467 19.53 17.62 -4.89
CA LEU A 467 19.49 18.61 -5.98
C LEU A 467 19.94 18.02 -7.32
N ASP A 468 21.05 17.28 -7.33
CA ASP A 468 21.63 16.69 -8.55
C ASP A 468 20.69 15.65 -9.20
N LYS A 469 19.76 15.07 -8.43
CA LYS A 469 18.72 14.16 -8.91
C LYS A 469 17.58 14.84 -9.68
N VAL A 470 17.52 16.17 -9.68
CA VAL A 470 16.49 16.95 -10.39
C VAL A 470 16.98 17.31 -11.79
N TYR A 471 16.49 16.61 -12.80
CA TYR A 471 16.81 16.87 -14.21
C TYR A 471 15.70 16.35 -15.13
N LEU A 472 15.71 16.81 -16.40
CA LEU A 472 14.84 16.27 -17.44
C LEU A 472 15.57 15.17 -18.25
N PRO A 473 15.05 13.95 -18.32
CA PRO A 473 15.71 12.79 -18.95
C PRO A 473 15.49 12.76 -20.48
N MET A 474 15.95 13.79 -21.20
CA MET A 474 15.72 13.93 -22.65
C MET A 474 16.61 12.99 -23.47
N SER A 475 16.09 12.32 -24.51
CA SER A 475 16.86 11.41 -25.39
C SER A 475 17.99 12.11 -26.19
N LYS A 476 19.05 11.37 -26.55
CA LYS A 476 20.29 11.89 -27.20
C LYS A 476 20.06 12.65 -28.52
N ASN A 477 18.94 12.42 -29.20
CA ASN A 477 18.60 13.16 -30.42
C ASN A 477 18.11 14.60 -30.17
N HIS A 478 17.83 14.97 -28.91
CA HIS A 478 17.32 16.29 -28.52
C HIS A 478 18.27 17.08 -27.60
N SER A 479 19.47 16.57 -27.31
CA SER A 479 20.43 17.23 -26.41
C SER A 479 21.22 18.36 -27.10
N GLN A 480 20.54 19.44 -27.51
CA GLN A 480 21.18 20.74 -27.59
C GLN A 480 21.06 21.39 -26.20
N LYS A 481 22.20 21.48 -25.50
CA LYS A 481 22.42 22.04 -24.15
C LYS A 481 21.18 22.60 -23.44
N SER A 482 20.64 21.85 -22.48
CA SER A 482 19.74 22.40 -21.46
C SER A 482 20.46 23.48 -20.66
N THR A 483 19.96 24.70 -20.68
CA THR A 483 20.48 25.80 -19.84
C THR A 483 19.89 25.65 -18.43
N MET A 484 20.54 24.91 -17.54
CA MET A 484 20.17 24.89 -16.11
C MET A 484 20.53 26.24 -15.47
N HIS A 485 19.56 26.92 -14.86
CA HIS A 485 19.80 28.04 -13.95
C HIS A 485 19.30 27.62 -12.55
N GLN A 486 20.21 27.56 -11.59
CA GLN A 486 19.89 27.34 -10.18
C GLN A 486 19.80 28.68 -9.47
N SER A 487 18.60 29.06 -9.05
CA SER A 487 18.36 30.27 -8.25
C SER A 487 18.50 29.91 -6.77
N ILE A 488 19.65 30.25 -6.16
CA ILE A 488 19.87 30.07 -4.72
C ILE A 488 19.14 31.20 -3.98
N ASN A 489 18.01 30.88 -3.35
CA ASN A 489 17.34 31.79 -2.42
C ASN A 489 18.17 31.92 -1.13
N ASN A 490 19.10 32.87 -1.12
CA ASN A 490 19.68 33.40 0.11
C ASN A 490 18.72 34.44 0.70
N GLU A 491 17.79 34.00 1.55
CA GLU A 491 17.13 34.92 2.49
C GLU A 491 17.92 34.94 3.80
N SER A 492 18.42 36.14 4.09
CA SER A 492 19.16 36.57 5.28
C SER A 492 18.31 36.66 6.54
#